data_AF-A0A7I8C853-F1
#
_entry.id   AF-A0A7I8C853-F1
#
_cell.length_a   1.000
_cell.length_b   1.000
_cell.length_c   1.000
_cell.angle_alpha   90.00
_cell.angle_beta   90.00
_cell.angle_gamma   90.00
#
_symmetry.space_group_name_H-M   'P 1'
#
loop_
_entity.id
_entity.type
_entity.pdbx_description
1 polymer ?
#
loop_
_entity_poly.entity_id
_entity_poly.type
_entity_poly.pdbx_seq_one_letter_code
_entity_poly.pdbx_strand_id
1 'polypeptide(L)'
;MTPSALRVNGILGVGLFSADCGGACITSALPRWYYACDPTGSCTSTSQPLAQQVANPISRFALDNNGIVIDLPAVGPNGAATLNGSMIFGIGTQANNTLGNATVLKANTTSGYVTTSLNGQPYSQSFFDSGSNGLFFPSTTLARCGFWWCPASTQSLMATVTGTNGATASPAFSIANAQTLFATQNYAFNNLGGPSNAFDWGLPFFFGRRVYTAIESRLTSAGNGPFYAF
;
A
#
# COMPACT_ATOMS: atom_id res chain seq x y z
N MET A 1 -1.91 13.43 -14.40
CA MET A 1 -3.15 12.93 -13.76
C MET A 1 -3.66 14.07 -12.88
N THR A 2 -4.91 14.49 -13.02
CA THR A 2 -5.49 15.59 -12.21
C THR A 2 -6.39 15.01 -11.10
N PRO A 3 -6.63 15.75 -9.99
CA PRO A 3 -7.61 15.33 -8.98
C PRO A 3 -9.00 15.06 -9.57
N SER A 4 -9.41 15.87 -10.56
CA SER A 4 -10.67 15.68 -11.30
C SER A 4 -10.73 14.36 -12.08
N ALA A 5 -9.62 13.93 -12.69
CA ALA A 5 -9.55 12.65 -13.39
C ALA A 5 -9.68 11.46 -12.42
N LEU A 6 -9.20 11.63 -11.18
CA LEU A 6 -9.31 10.64 -10.11
C LEU A 6 -10.61 10.74 -9.31
N ARG A 7 -11.41 11.81 -9.53
CA ARG A 7 -12.61 12.13 -8.74
C ARG A 7 -12.34 12.27 -7.24
N VAL A 8 -11.19 12.85 -6.89
CA VAL A 8 -10.78 13.15 -5.51
C VAL A 8 -10.36 14.61 -5.38
N ASN A 9 -10.27 15.13 -4.15
CA ASN A 9 -9.73 16.47 -3.88
C ASN A 9 -8.19 16.47 -3.74
N GLY A 10 -7.58 15.29 -3.60
CA GLY A 10 -6.15 15.10 -3.44
C GLY A 10 -5.83 13.68 -3.06
N ILE A 11 -4.53 13.37 -3.00
CA ILE A 11 -4.00 12.09 -2.50
C ILE A 11 -3.33 12.38 -1.15
N LEU A 12 -3.75 11.64 -0.13
CA LEU A 12 -3.16 11.72 1.21
C LEU A 12 -2.22 10.52 1.39
N GLY A 13 -0.91 10.75 1.23
CA GLY A 13 0.12 9.73 1.45
C GLY A 13 0.37 9.51 2.95
N VAL A 14 0.03 8.33 3.46
CA VAL A 14 0.17 7.95 4.88
C VAL A 14 0.90 6.62 5.05
N GLY A 15 2.01 6.49 4.30
CA GLY A 15 2.83 5.29 4.26
C GLY A 15 3.71 5.08 5.51
N LEU A 16 4.63 4.13 5.40
CA LEU A 16 5.48 3.66 6.51
C LEU A 16 6.46 4.70 7.06
N PHE A 17 6.78 5.75 6.32
CA PHE A 17 7.85 6.68 6.67
C PHE A 17 7.30 8.02 7.17
N SER A 18 8.07 8.66 8.05
CA SER A 18 7.72 9.94 8.67
C SER A 18 7.97 11.13 7.75
N ALA A 19 8.96 11.00 6.86
CA ALA A 19 9.26 11.90 5.77
C ALA A 19 9.38 11.08 4.48
N ASP A 20 9.24 11.76 3.35
CA ASP A 20 9.26 11.11 2.04
C ASP A 20 10.63 10.49 1.69
N CYS A 21 11.73 11.20 1.94
CA CYS A 21 13.09 10.79 1.57
C CYS A 21 14.04 10.56 2.75
N GLY A 22 13.75 11.18 3.89
CA GLY A 22 14.53 11.07 5.11
C GLY A 22 16.00 11.48 4.93
N GLY A 23 16.89 10.72 5.56
CA GLY A 23 18.32 11.02 5.60
C GLY A 23 19.00 11.11 4.23
N ALA A 24 18.51 10.36 3.24
CA ALA A 24 19.14 10.31 1.93
C ALA A 24 19.09 11.66 1.20
N CYS A 25 17.98 12.40 1.33
CA CYS A 25 17.87 13.76 0.78
C CYS A 25 18.59 14.81 1.62
N ILE A 26 18.97 14.51 2.86
CA ILE A 26 19.81 15.43 3.64
C ILE A 26 21.24 15.41 3.09
N THR A 27 21.74 14.21 2.76
CA THR A 27 23.13 14.01 2.36
C THR A 27 23.38 14.13 0.86
N SER A 28 22.34 14.05 0.03
CA SER A 28 22.51 14.00 -1.43
C SER A 28 21.34 14.61 -2.18
N ALA A 29 21.64 15.23 -3.32
CA ALA A 29 20.66 15.72 -4.28
C ALA A 29 20.11 14.55 -5.13
N LEU A 30 19.14 13.82 -4.58
CA LEU A 30 18.56 12.66 -5.26
C LEU A 30 17.61 13.09 -6.39
N PRO A 31 17.66 12.44 -7.56
CA PRO A 31 16.74 12.72 -8.65
C PRO A 31 15.29 12.38 -8.24
N ARG A 32 14.33 13.18 -8.72
CA ARG A 32 12.88 12.98 -8.55
C ARG A 32 12.34 13.24 -7.13
N TRP A 33 13.13 13.87 -6.25
CA TRP A 33 12.72 14.23 -4.90
C TRP A 33 12.51 15.73 -4.74
N TYR A 34 13.60 16.49 -4.60
CA TYR A 34 13.57 17.93 -4.38
C TYR A 34 14.33 18.66 -5.49
N TYR A 35 13.76 19.77 -5.94
CA TYR A 35 14.35 20.61 -6.98
C TYR A 35 14.45 22.06 -6.49
N ALA A 36 15.60 22.67 -6.73
CA ALA A 36 15.77 24.11 -6.57
C ALA A 36 15.76 24.73 -7.97
N CYS A 37 14.93 25.77 -8.15
CA CYS A 37 14.81 26.47 -9.42
C CYS A 37 15.46 27.85 -9.31
N ASP A 38 16.24 28.22 -10.32
CA ASP A 38 16.77 29.57 -10.44
C ASP A 38 15.69 30.56 -10.93
N PRO A 39 15.94 31.89 -10.92
CA PRO A 39 14.98 32.88 -11.40
C PRO A 39 14.58 32.75 -12.88
N THR A 40 15.33 31.97 -13.68
CA THR A 40 15.00 31.69 -15.08
C THR A 40 14.05 30.49 -15.23
N GLY A 41 13.75 29.79 -14.14
CA GLY A 41 12.89 28.61 -14.12
C GLY A 41 13.64 27.30 -14.36
N SER A 42 14.97 27.33 -14.43
CA SER A 42 15.78 26.11 -14.57
C SER A 42 15.89 25.42 -13.21
N CYS A 43 15.42 24.17 -13.13
CA CYS A 43 15.37 23.41 -11.89
C CYS A 43 16.34 22.24 -11.91
N THR A 44 17.13 22.09 -10.86
CA THR A 44 18.04 20.93 -10.67
C THR A 44 17.79 20.27 -9.33
N SER A 45 18.11 18.98 -9.23
CA SER A 45 17.97 18.24 -7.97
C SER A 45 18.80 18.90 -6.87
N THR A 46 18.26 18.96 -5.66
CA THR A 46 18.93 19.52 -4.47
C THR A 46 18.77 18.57 -3.27
N SER A 47 19.68 18.68 -2.30
CA SER A 47 19.44 18.16 -0.95
C SER A 47 18.35 18.99 -0.26
N GLN A 48 17.61 18.37 0.68
CA GLN A 48 16.56 19.01 1.44
C GLN A 48 16.67 18.68 2.95
N PRO A 49 16.70 19.70 3.83
CA PRO A 49 16.69 19.47 5.28
C PRO A 49 15.41 18.73 5.72
N LEU A 50 15.53 17.80 6.67
CA LEU A 50 14.42 16.95 7.13
C LEU A 50 13.17 17.75 7.55
N ALA A 51 13.34 18.91 8.17
CA ALA A 51 12.24 19.77 8.60
C ALA A 51 11.44 20.40 7.44
N GLN A 52 12.01 20.43 6.24
CA GLN A 52 11.40 20.96 5.02
C GLN A 52 11.04 19.84 4.02
N GLN A 53 11.17 18.58 4.43
CA GLN A 53 10.71 17.46 3.63
C GLN A 53 9.20 17.26 3.78
N VAL A 54 8.56 16.68 2.77
CA VAL A 54 7.14 16.28 2.83
C VAL A 54 6.98 15.26 3.95
N ALA A 55 6.20 15.62 4.96
CA ALA A 55 5.96 14.78 6.13
C ALA A 55 4.71 13.93 5.95
N ASN A 56 4.75 12.69 6.46
CA ASN A 56 3.54 11.94 6.75
C ASN A 56 2.78 12.71 7.85
N PRO A 57 1.57 13.21 7.59
CA PRO A 57 0.86 14.09 8.51
C PRO A 57 0.52 13.40 9.84
N ILE A 58 0.30 12.08 9.82
CA ILE A 58 -0.04 11.30 11.02
C ILE A 58 1.14 11.29 12.00
N SER A 59 2.37 11.27 11.48
CA SER A 59 3.57 11.32 12.31
C SER A 59 3.69 12.61 13.15
N ARG A 60 2.90 13.65 12.85
CA ARG A 60 2.89 14.95 13.54
C ARG A 60 1.78 15.10 14.56
N PHE A 61 0.90 14.11 14.73
CA PHE A 61 -0.13 14.18 15.75
C PHE A 61 0.47 14.12 17.16
N ALA A 62 -0.21 14.73 18.13
CA ALA A 62 0.19 14.71 19.54
C ALA A 62 0.01 13.31 20.17
N LEU A 63 -1.08 12.62 19.79
CA LEU A 63 -1.40 11.24 20.14
C LEU A 63 -1.70 10.46 18.85
N ASP A 64 -1.78 9.13 18.92
CA ASP A 64 -2.16 8.28 17.78
C ASP A 64 -1.27 8.45 16.53
N ASN A 65 0.00 8.80 16.78
CA ASN A 65 0.98 9.18 15.74
C ASN A 65 1.91 8.04 15.33
N ASN A 66 1.59 6.81 15.73
CA ASN A 66 2.42 5.62 15.51
C ASN A 66 1.99 4.76 14.31
N GLY A 67 0.91 5.13 13.63
CA GLY A 67 0.45 4.45 12.42
C GLY A 67 -1.02 4.68 12.14
N ILE A 68 -1.55 3.88 11.21
CA ILE A 68 -2.97 3.84 10.88
C ILE A 68 -3.48 2.41 10.76
N VAL A 69 -4.80 2.25 10.85
CA VAL A 69 -5.55 1.07 10.44
C VAL A 69 -6.51 1.46 9.33
N ILE A 70 -6.45 0.76 8.20
CA ILE A 70 -7.51 0.79 7.19
C ILE A 70 -8.46 -0.36 7.47
N ASP A 71 -9.72 -0.03 7.73
CA ASP A 71 -10.79 -0.98 8.07
C ASP A 71 -11.94 -0.82 7.08
N LEU A 72 -11.97 -1.69 6.06
CA LEU A 72 -12.98 -1.68 5.00
C LEU A 72 -13.85 -2.93 5.08
N PRO A 73 -15.17 -2.82 4.86
CA PRO A 73 -16.02 -3.99 4.80
C PRO A 73 -15.66 -4.89 3.61
N ALA A 74 -16.07 -6.15 3.69
CA ALA A 74 -15.86 -7.12 2.62
C ALA A 74 -16.68 -6.72 1.37
N VAL A 75 -16.13 -7.04 0.21
CA VAL A 75 -16.77 -6.83 -1.10
C VAL A 75 -17.04 -8.18 -1.75
N GLY A 76 -18.23 -8.34 -2.33
CA GLY A 76 -18.64 -9.56 -3.02
C GLY A 76 -17.92 -9.77 -4.37
N PRO A 77 -18.06 -10.95 -5.00
CA PRO A 77 -17.31 -11.31 -6.21
C PRO A 77 -17.65 -10.46 -7.44
N ASN A 78 -18.82 -9.81 -7.45
CA ASN A 78 -19.26 -8.90 -8.51
C ASN A 78 -18.93 -7.43 -8.21
N GLY A 79 -18.25 -7.16 -7.10
CA GLY A 79 -17.95 -5.81 -6.63
C GLY A 79 -19.09 -5.12 -5.88
N ALA A 80 -18.88 -3.85 -5.58
CA ALA A 80 -19.85 -2.96 -4.93
C ALA A 80 -19.81 -1.55 -5.55
N ALA A 81 -20.98 -0.93 -5.68
CA ALA A 81 -21.12 0.44 -6.17
C ALA A 81 -20.74 1.50 -5.12
N THR A 82 -20.82 1.15 -3.82
CA THR A 82 -20.44 2.05 -2.73
C THR A 82 -19.87 1.22 -1.60
N LEU A 83 -18.85 1.77 -0.95
CA LEU A 83 -18.25 1.19 0.24
C LEU A 83 -17.94 2.29 1.23
N ASN A 84 -18.29 2.07 2.50
CA ASN A 84 -17.95 2.97 3.58
C ASN A 84 -17.10 2.19 4.58
N GLY A 85 -15.95 2.75 4.93
CA GLY A 85 -15.04 2.17 5.92
C GLY A 85 -14.35 3.27 6.71
N SER A 86 -13.32 2.90 7.46
CA SER A 86 -12.62 3.82 8.36
C SER A 86 -11.11 3.78 8.13
N MET A 87 -10.49 4.96 8.25
CA MET A 87 -9.09 5.10 8.58
C MET A 87 -9.01 5.46 10.07
N ILE A 88 -8.41 4.58 10.87
CA ILE A 88 -8.28 4.76 12.33
C ILE A 88 -6.84 5.16 12.61
N PHE A 89 -6.64 6.27 13.31
CA PHE A 89 -5.30 6.71 13.70
C PHE A 89 -4.79 5.95 14.91
N GLY A 90 -3.49 5.70 14.93
CA GLY A 90 -2.81 4.97 15.97
C GLY A 90 -2.88 3.45 15.82
N ILE A 91 -1.97 2.76 16.50
CA ILE A 91 -1.89 1.29 16.59
C ILE A 91 -1.64 0.93 18.05
N GLY A 92 -2.59 0.23 18.66
CA GLY A 92 -2.54 -0.17 20.08
C GLY A 92 -2.61 1.01 21.06
N THR A 93 -3.05 2.18 20.60
CA THR A 93 -3.23 3.38 21.43
C THR A 93 -4.66 3.53 21.95
N GLN A 94 -5.62 2.87 21.29
CA GLN A 94 -7.04 2.88 21.61
C GLN A 94 -7.63 1.46 21.47
N ALA A 95 -8.79 1.22 22.07
CA ALA A 95 -9.43 -0.10 22.04
C ALA A 95 -9.79 -0.59 20.63
N ASN A 96 -10.06 0.34 19.70
CA ASN A 96 -10.46 0.02 18.33
C ASN A 96 -9.30 -0.17 17.35
N ASN A 97 -8.03 -0.01 17.78
CA ASN A 97 -6.85 -0.11 16.93
C ASN A 97 -5.77 -1.07 17.47
N THR A 98 -6.15 -2.01 18.35
CA THR A 98 -5.24 -3.05 18.86
C THR A 98 -4.90 -4.07 17.78
N LEU A 99 -3.64 -4.55 17.73
CA LEU A 99 -3.19 -5.54 16.74
C LEU A 99 -3.92 -6.90 16.85
N GLY A 100 -4.36 -7.30 18.05
CA GLY A 100 -5.00 -8.61 18.25
C GLY A 100 -4.11 -9.75 17.75
N ASN A 101 -4.65 -10.57 16.85
CA ASN A 101 -3.95 -11.71 16.24
C ASN A 101 -3.29 -11.39 14.88
N ALA A 102 -3.20 -10.11 14.52
CA ALA A 102 -2.60 -9.70 13.25
C ALA A 102 -1.14 -10.17 13.15
N THR A 103 -0.76 -10.65 11.98
CA THR A 103 0.62 -11.06 11.70
C THR A 103 1.46 -9.81 11.40
N VAL A 104 2.49 -9.57 12.20
CA VAL A 104 3.38 -8.41 12.04
C VAL A 104 4.52 -8.73 11.09
N LEU A 105 4.50 -8.10 9.91
CA LEU A 105 5.48 -8.27 8.85
C LEU A 105 6.37 -7.02 8.81
N LYS A 106 7.57 -7.11 9.39
CA LYS A 106 8.51 -5.98 9.34
C LYS A 106 8.90 -5.68 7.90
N ALA A 107 8.81 -4.41 7.54
CA ALA A 107 9.23 -3.92 6.24
C ALA A 107 10.74 -3.66 6.24
N ASN A 108 11.32 -3.57 5.05
CA ASN A 108 12.67 -3.02 4.89
C ASN A 108 12.68 -1.55 5.37
N THR A 109 13.63 -1.19 6.22
CA THR A 109 13.71 0.14 6.85
C THR A 109 14.06 1.26 5.88
N THR A 110 14.51 0.94 4.67
CA THR A 110 14.89 1.93 3.64
C THR A 110 13.85 1.99 2.52
N SER A 111 13.37 0.84 2.04
CA SER A 111 12.42 0.81 0.90
C SER A 111 10.96 0.65 1.30
N GLY A 112 10.68 0.18 2.52
CA GLY A 112 9.33 -0.15 2.98
C GLY A 112 8.80 -1.47 2.43
N TYR A 113 9.60 -2.23 1.67
CA TYR A 113 9.15 -3.46 1.03
C TYR A 113 9.18 -4.67 1.97
N VAL A 114 8.26 -5.58 1.71
CA VAL A 114 8.27 -6.98 2.16
C VAL A 114 8.52 -7.89 0.96
N THR A 115 8.66 -9.20 1.18
CA THR A 115 8.76 -10.17 0.08
C THR A 115 7.45 -10.93 -0.07
N THR A 116 6.86 -10.98 -1.26
CA THR A 116 5.75 -11.90 -1.56
C THR A 116 6.27 -13.02 -2.43
N SER A 117 5.95 -14.27 -2.10
CA SER A 117 6.18 -15.43 -2.95
C SER A 117 4.88 -15.94 -3.53
N LEU A 118 4.82 -16.06 -4.86
CA LEU A 118 3.70 -16.67 -5.58
C LEU A 118 4.26 -17.82 -6.42
N ASN A 119 3.67 -19.02 -6.28
CA ASN A 119 4.13 -20.24 -6.98
C ASN A 119 5.64 -20.53 -6.78
N GLY A 120 6.15 -20.27 -5.58
CA GLY A 120 7.55 -20.47 -5.22
C GLY A 120 8.52 -19.40 -5.76
N GLN A 121 8.04 -18.41 -6.52
CA GLN A 121 8.87 -17.31 -7.02
C GLN A 121 8.81 -16.11 -6.06
N PRO A 122 9.94 -15.65 -5.50
CA PRO A 122 9.96 -14.52 -4.58
C PRO A 122 10.02 -13.18 -5.32
N TYR A 123 9.24 -12.21 -4.84
CA TYR A 123 9.21 -10.82 -5.31
C TYR A 123 9.59 -9.90 -4.15
N SER A 124 10.83 -9.43 -4.12
CA SER A 124 11.37 -8.59 -3.04
C SER A 124 10.87 -7.14 -3.06
N GLN A 125 10.29 -6.71 -4.19
CA GLN A 125 9.56 -5.45 -4.30
C GLN A 125 8.07 -5.73 -4.10
N SER A 126 7.68 -6.04 -2.86
CA SER A 126 6.28 -6.20 -2.49
C SER A 126 5.84 -5.18 -1.45
N PHE A 127 4.61 -4.72 -1.55
CA PHE A 127 4.05 -3.70 -0.67
C PHE A 127 2.52 -3.76 -0.66
N PHE A 128 1.93 -3.06 0.31
CA PHE A 128 0.48 -2.89 0.44
C PHE A 128 0.13 -1.44 0.14
N ASP A 129 -0.67 -1.22 -0.89
CA ASP A 129 -1.01 0.13 -1.38
C ASP A 129 -2.52 0.29 -1.55
N SER A 130 -3.17 0.96 -0.59
CA SER A 130 -4.60 1.26 -0.68
C SER A 130 -4.95 2.22 -1.84
N GLY A 131 -3.97 2.88 -2.46
CA GLY A 131 -4.14 3.74 -3.62
C GLY A 131 -4.24 2.98 -4.95
N SER A 132 -3.71 1.75 -5.02
CA SER A 132 -3.81 0.88 -6.18
C SER A 132 -5.21 0.26 -6.29
N ASN A 133 -5.89 0.47 -7.40
CA ASN A 133 -7.27 0.01 -7.60
C ASN A 133 -7.41 -1.49 -7.92
N GLY A 134 -6.31 -2.23 -8.00
CA GLY A 134 -6.25 -3.65 -8.33
C GLY A 134 -5.08 -4.34 -7.64
N LEU A 135 -5.06 -5.67 -7.66
CA LEU A 135 -3.88 -6.46 -7.30
C LEU A 135 -2.93 -6.49 -8.52
N PHE A 136 -1.71 -5.98 -8.39
CA PHE A 136 -0.76 -5.99 -9.50
C PHE A 136 0.42 -6.89 -9.21
N PHE A 137 0.65 -7.88 -10.06
CA PHE A 137 1.70 -8.87 -9.84
C PHE A 137 2.13 -9.56 -11.14
N PRO A 138 3.33 -10.17 -11.17
CA PRO A 138 3.76 -10.96 -12.32
C PRO A 138 2.95 -12.25 -12.45
N SER A 139 2.47 -12.54 -13.66
CA SER A 139 1.88 -13.85 -13.98
C SER A 139 2.15 -14.19 -15.44
N THR A 140 2.47 -15.45 -15.69
CA THR A 140 2.59 -16.03 -17.04
C THR A 140 1.39 -16.89 -17.42
N THR A 141 0.47 -17.14 -16.48
CA THR A 141 -0.67 -18.05 -16.66
C THR A 141 -2.00 -17.33 -16.80
N LEU A 142 -2.10 -16.08 -16.33
CA LEU A 142 -3.32 -15.27 -16.45
C LEU A 142 -3.38 -14.58 -17.81
N ALA A 143 -4.48 -14.80 -18.54
CA ALA A 143 -4.74 -14.10 -19.79
C ALA A 143 -4.90 -12.59 -19.53
N ARG A 144 -4.35 -11.78 -20.43
CA ARG A 144 -4.33 -10.31 -20.33
C ARG A 144 -5.35 -9.67 -21.29
N CYS A 145 -5.99 -8.61 -20.84
CA CYS A 145 -6.91 -7.76 -21.63
C CYS A 145 -6.58 -6.28 -21.37
N GLY A 146 -5.76 -5.68 -22.23
CA GLY A 146 -5.31 -4.29 -22.04
C GLY A 146 -4.43 -4.14 -20.79
N PHE A 147 -4.90 -3.44 -19.77
CA PHE A 147 -4.19 -3.25 -18.49
C PHE A 147 -4.52 -4.28 -17.43
N TRP A 148 -5.44 -5.21 -17.69
CA TRP A 148 -6.02 -6.09 -16.67
C TRP A 148 -5.83 -7.56 -16.99
N TRP A 149 -6.02 -8.39 -15.97
CA TRP A 149 -6.22 -9.82 -16.11
C TRP A 149 -7.67 -10.14 -16.52
N CYS A 150 -7.81 -11.03 -17.49
CA CYS A 150 -9.09 -11.56 -17.97
C CYS A 150 -9.01 -13.09 -18.13
N PRO A 151 -8.81 -13.85 -17.05
CA PRO A 151 -8.88 -15.30 -17.14
C PRO A 151 -10.28 -15.75 -17.61
N ALA A 152 -10.37 -16.95 -18.21
CA ALA A 152 -11.63 -17.52 -18.70
C ALA A 152 -12.61 -17.86 -17.56
N SER A 153 -12.09 -18.14 -16.37
CA SER A 153 -12.83 -18.33 -15.13
C SER A 153 -12.07 -17.67 -13.98
N THR A 154 -12.76 -17.35 -12.89
CA THR A 154 -12.13 -16.78 -11.69
C THR A 154 -11.06 -17.72 -11.16
N GLN A 155 -9.83 -17.22 -11.03
CA GLN A 155 -8.71 -17.97 -10.50
C GLN A 155 -8.57 -17.71 -9.00
N SER A 156 -8.45 -18.76 -8.19
CA SER A 156 -8.12 -18.66 -6.77
C SER A 156 -6.62 -18.89 -6.60
N LEU A 157 -5.95 -17.96 -5.90
CA LEU A 157 -4.51 -17.93 -5.73
C LEU A 157 -4.17 -17.77 -4.25
N MET A 158 -2.98 -18.22 -3.88
CA MET A 158 -2.41 -18.01 -2.55
C MET A 158 -0.97 -17.58 -2.73
N ALA A 159 -0.56 -16.56 -1.99
CA ALA A 159 0.82 -16.11 -1.93
C ALA A 159 1.28 -16.07 -0.48
N THR A 160 2.59 -16.17 -0.26
CA THR A 160 3.19 -16.05 1.07
C THR A 160 3.95 -14.74 1.16
N VAL A 161 3.53 -13.86 2.06
CA VAL A 161 4.23 -12.62 2.37
C VAL A 161 5.16 -12.86 3.56
N THR A 162 6.41 -12.44 3.43
CA THR A 162 7.46 -12.59 4.43
C THR A 162 8.04 -11.23 4.79
N GLY A 163 8.00 -10.89 6.08
CA GLY A 163 8.66 -9.71 6.63
C GLY A 163 10.17 -9.93 6.83
N THR A 164 10.92 -8.84 7.01
CA THR A 164 12.37 -8.88 7.30
C THR A 164 12.69 -9.54 8.66
N ASN A 165 11.69 -9.66 9.53
CA ASN A 165 11.73 -10.40 10.79
C ASN A 165 11.51 -11.92 10.63
N GLY A 166 11.34 -12.42 9.40
CA GLY A 166 11.07 -13.84 9.12
C GLY A 166 9.62 -14.29 9.40
N ALA A 167 8.76 -13.39 9.90
CA ALA A 167 7.34 -13.67 10.05
C ALA A 167 6.68 -13.81 8.67
N THR A 168 5.72 -14.72 8.56
CA THR A 168 5.02 -15.00 7.30
C THR A 168 3.51 -14.97 7.46
N ALA A 169 2.82 -14.52 6.42
CA ALA A 169 1.37 -14.62 6.28
C ALA A 169 1.05 -15.15 4.87
N SER A 170 0.04 -16.00 4.73
CA SER A 170 -0.31 -16.61 3.44
C SER A 170 -1.72 -16.23 2.98
N PRO A 171 -1.96 -14.95 2.59
CA PRO A 171 -3.27 -14.52 2.15
C PRO A 171 -3.71 -15.23 0.87
N ALA A 172 -4.95 -15.71 0.89
CA ALA A 172 -5.68 -16.13 -0.31
C ALA A 172 -6.31 -14.91 -0.99
N PHE A 173 -6.32 -14.91 -2.32
CA PHE A 173 -6.97 -13.91 -3.15
C PHE A 173 -7.52 -14.56 -4.43
N SER A 174 -8.34 -13.82 -5.18
CA SER A 174 -8.83 -14.30 -6.47
C SER A 174 -8.69 -13.24 -7.54
N ILE A 175 -8.66 -13.68 -8.80
CA ILE A 175 -8.64 -12.83 -9.98
C ILE A 175 -9.78 -13.24 -10.90
N ALA A 176 -10.77 -12.35 -11.05
CA ALA A 176 -11.88 -12.52 -11.97
C ALA A 176 -11.60 -11.84 -13.31
N ASN A 177 -12.50 -12.06 -14.27
CA ASN A 177 -12.40 -11.43 -15.57
C ASN A 177 -12.75 -9.93 -15.47
N ALA A 178 -11.78 -9.06 -15.75
CA ALA A 178 -11.98 -7.61 -15.64
C ALA A 178 -13.10 -7.06 -16.54
N GLN A 179 -13.32 -7.62 -17.75
CA GLN A 179 -14.41 -7.19 -18.62
C GLN A 179 -15.77 -7.50 -17.99
N THR A 180 -15.93 -8.67 -17.38
CA THR A 180 -17.14 -9.04 -16.64
C THR A 180 -17.34 -8.14 -15.42
N LEU A 181 -16.27 -7.85 -14.67
CA LEU A 181 -16.35 -6.94 -13.52
C LEU A 181 -16.80 -5.53 -13.94
N PHE A 182 -16.19 -4.95 -14.97
CA PHE A 182 -16.55 -3.61 -15.42
C PHE A 182 -17.95 -3.53 -16.03
N ALA A 183 -18.47 -4.62 -16.59
CA ALA A 183 -19.85 -4.69 -17.06
C ALA A 183 -20.88 -4.54 -15.93
N THR A 184 -20.50 -4.81 -14.66
CA THR A 184 -21.38 -4.58 -13.49
C THR A 184 -21.57 -3.10 -13.15
N GLN A 185 -20.72 -2.22 -13.68
CA GLN A 185 -20.68 -0.78 -13.35
C GLN A 185 -20.44 -0.46 -11.86
N ASN A 186 -19.92 -1.44 -11.10
CA ASN A 186 -19.44 -1.24 -9.74
C ASN A 186 -18.06 -0.54 -9.72
N TYR A 187 -17.65 -0.07 -8.54
CA TYR A 187 -16.39 0.69 -8.37
C TYR A 187 -15.38 -0.01 -7.46
N ALA A 188 -15.84 -0.78 -6.49
CA ALA A 188 -14.99 -1.58 -5.60
C ALA A 188 -15.00 -3.04 -6.06
N PHE A 189 -13.84 -3.60 -6.36
CA PHE A 189 -13.68 -5.00 -6.78
C PHE A 189 -12.63 -5.69 -5.92
N ASN A 190 -12.96 -6.80 -5.27
CA ASN A 190 -12.02 -7.56 -4.42
C ASN A 190 -11.10 -8.51 -5.21
N ASN A 191 -11.32 -8.64 -6.51
CA ASN A 191 -10.70 -9.63 -7.38
C ASN A 191 -10.30 -9.04 -8.75
N LEU A 192 -10.16 -7.72 -8.83
CA LEU A 192 -9.56 -7.04 -9.97
C LEU A 192 -8.03 -7.06 -9.84
N GLY A 193 -7.32 -7.33 -10.93
CA GLY A 193 -5.88 -7.25 -10.94
C GLY A 193 -5.28 -7.13 -12.33
N GLY A 194 -3.98 -6.85 -12.40
CA GLY A 194 -3.25 -6.64 -13.64
C GLY A 194 -1.75 -6.97 -13.55
N PRO A 195 -1.02 -6.90 -14.66
CA PRO A 195 0.42 -7.16 -14.71
C PRO A 195 1.23 -6.08 -14.00
N SER A 196 2.27 -6.51 -13.28
CA SER A 196 3.36 -5.68 -12.77
C SER A 196 4.64 -6.50 -12.69
N ASN A 197 5.79 -5.84 -12.49
CA ASN A 197 7.06 -6.49 -12.13
C ASN A 197 7.25 -6.63 -10.61
N ALA A 198 6.48 -5.87 -9.83
CA ALA A 198 6.41 -5.90 -8.37
C ALA A 198 5.14 -6.64 -7.93
N PHE A 199 5.04 -7.02 -6.65
CA PHE A 199 3.80 -7.50 -6.07
C PHE A 199 3.15 -6.40 -5.24
N ASP A 200 2.13 -5.78 -5.82
CA ASP A 200 1.32 -4.72 -5.21
C ASP A 200 0.00 -5.31 -4.70
N TRP A 201 -0.09 -5.44 -3.38
CA TRP A 201 -1.34 -5.72 -2.69
C TRP A 201 -2.18 -4.45 -2.62
N GLY A 202 -2.86 -4.14 -3.72
CA GLY A 202 -3.71 -2.96 -3.85
C GLY A 202 -4.95 -2.99 -2.96
N LEU A 203 -5.82 -1.99 -3.11
CA LEU A 203 -7.12 -1.84 -2.43
C LEU A 203 -7.95 -3.14 -2.34
N PRO A 204 -8.00 -4.04 -3.35
CA PRO A 204 -8.70 -5.33 -3.21
C PRO A 204 -8.28 -6.16 -1.99
N PHE A 205 -7.02 -6.09 -1.58
CA PHE A 205 -6.51 -6.78 -0.40
C PHE A 205 -7.15 -6.27 0.91
N PHE A 206 -7.46 -4.97 0.96
CA PHE A 206 -7.97 -4.30 2.16
C PHE A 206 -9.45 -4.60 2.44
N PHE A 207 -10.22 -5.03 1.43
CA PHE A 207 -11.64 -5.35 1.65
C PHE A 207 -11.83 -6.54 2.59
N GLY A 208 -12.57 -6.30 3.68
CA GLY A 208 -12.83 -7.30 4.71
C GLY A 208 -11.62 -7.57 5.62
N ARG A 209 -10.60 -6.71 5.59
CA ARG A 209 -9.41 -6.83 6.43
C ARG A 209 -9.11 -5.52 7.14
N ARG A 210 -8.59 -5.65 8.36
CA ARG A 210 -7.91 -4.55 9.05
C ARG A 210 -6.44 -4.61 8.68
N VAL A 211 -5.98 -3.62 7.92
CA VAL A 211 -4.58 -3.53 7.51
C VAL A 211 -3.93 -2.38 8.25
N TYR A 212 -2.88 -2.71 9.01
CA TYR A 212 -2.14 -1.78 9.84
C TYR A 212 -0.87 -1.34 9.11
N THR A 213 -0.58 -0.04 9.15
CA THR A 213 0.65 0.55 8.63
C THR A 213 1.33 1.31 9.76
N ALA A 214 2.38 0.73 10.33
CA ALA A 214 3.12 1.33 11.43
C ALA A 214 4.24 2.24 10.91
N ILE A 215 4.29 3.46 11.44
CA ILE A 215 5.28 4.46 11.02
C ILE A 215 6.64 4.11 11.62
N GLU A 216 7.70 4.29 10.83
CA GLU A 216 9.08 4.07 11.22
C GLU A 216 9.42 4.67 12.60
N SER A 217 10.21 3.96 13.39
CA SER A 217 10.69 4.40 14.70
C SER A 217 9.61 4.71 15.76
N ARG A 218 8.32 4.65 15.41
CA ARG A 218 7.22 4.86 16.34
C ARG A 218 6.91 3.56 17.07
N LEU A 219 6.78 3.66 18.40
CA LEU A 219 6.54 2.51 19.27
C LEU A 219 5.10 2.00 19.12
N THR A 220 4.96 0.68 19.04
CA THR A 220 3.70 -0.06 19.13
C THR A 220 3.89 -1.23 20.09
N SER A 221 2.82 -1.97 20.40
CA SER A 221 2.93 -3.22 21.19
C SER A 221 3.74 -4.32 20.48
N ALA A 222 3.94 -4.24 19.16
CA ALA A 222 4.79 -5.16 18.38
C ALA A 222 6.22 -4.61 18.17
N GLY A 223 6.60 -3.58 18.92
CA GLY A 223 7.86 -2.86 18.77
C GLY A 223 7.77 -1.72 17.76
N ASN A 224 8.92 -1.15 17.42
CA ASN A 224 9.00 -0.02 16.51
C ASN A 224 8.71 -0.43 15.05
N GLY A 225 7.99 0.44 14.34
CA GLY A 225 7.88 0.37 12.87
C GLY A 225 9.22 0.57 12.14
N PRO A 226 9.26 0.43 10.80
CA PRO A 226 8.11 0.26 9.92
C PRO A 226 7.69 -1.20 9.77
N PHE A 227 6.37 -1.44 9.76
CA PHE A 227 5.80 -2.74 9.46
C PHE A 227 4.39 -2.63 8.90
N TYR A 228 3.96 -3.67 8.21
CA TYR A 228 2.56 -3.95 7.93
C TYR A 228 2.05 -5.02 8.89
N ALA A 229 0.77 -4.99 9.23
CA ALA A 229 0.12 -6.13 9.89
C ALA A 229 -1.30 -6.32 9.39
N PHE A 230 -1.81 -7.55 9.44
CA PHE A 230 -3.20 -7.92 9.14
C PHE A 230 -3.51 -9.33 9.67
#